data_AF-A0A9P0DNZ7-F1
#
_entry.id   AF-A0A9P0DNZ7-F1
#
_cell.length_a   1.000
_cell.length_b   1.000
_cell.length_c   1.000
_cell.angle_alpha   90.00
_cell.angle_beta   90.00
_cell.angle_gamma   90.00
#
_symmetry.space_group_name_H-M   'P 1'
#
loop_
_entity.id
_entity.type
_entity.pdbx_description
1 polymer ?
#
loop_
_entity_poly.entity_id
_entity_poly.type
_entity_poly.pdbx_seq_one_letter_code
_entity_poly.pdbx_strand_id
1 'polypeptide(L)'
;MSGRTWTVVKFVEEDTVEAVPTTWLVGNLCYWPPYPREKLVTAIKNFEAPNTHWPSHKMEIFRNGTFDDEIKRIKKQYVFLTNIMADMKTDLTEIKSTLSTKVLHSAEESFFLKFSFPINDEATLETVESYLIIDENFQNAVPELANIGGHNVYDFVKRAMTFLVTNKFASKYSFLGRKQKGSFSILKLSELLIKAANHSKKADRKEVEEAISKWLRRANERKGQ
;
A
#
# COMPACT_ATOMS: atom_id res chain seq x y z
N MET A 1 -55.01 -8.49 10.86
CA MET A 1 -54.75 -9.20 12.13
C MET A 1 -53.34 -8.85 12.57
N SER A 2 -53.17 -7.87 13.46
CA SER A 2 -51.84 -7.45 13.92
C SER A 2 -51.21 -8.57 14.75
N GLY A 3 -50.08 -9.10 14.30
CA GLY A 3 -49.35 -10.16 14.99
C GLY A 3 -48.85 -9.71 16.36
N ARG A 4 -48.56 -10.69 17.23
CA ARG A 4 -47.81 -10.53 18.47
C ARG A 4 -46.45 -9.89 18.13
N THR A 5 -46.30 -8.59 18.39
CA THR A 5 -45.10 -7.80 18.08
C THR A 5 -44.65 -7.06 19.33
N TRP A 6 -43.34 -6.85 19.47
CA TRP A 6 -42.79 -5.94 20.47
C TRP A 6 -42.53 -4.58 19.84
N THR A 7 -42.90 -3.50 20.53
CA THR A 7 -42.59 -2.12 20.16
C THR A 7 -41.56 -1.58 21.12
N VAL A 8 -40.52 -0.94 20.58
CA VAL A 8 -39.51 -0.24 21.38
C VAL A 8 -40.07 1.11 21.79
N VAL A 9 -40.18 1.34 23.10
CA VAL A 9 -40.72 2.56 23.69
C VAL A 9 -39.70 3.20 24.61
N LYS A 10 -39.74 4.53 24.70
CA LYS A 10 -38.99 5.32 25.68
C LYS A 10 -39.96 5.84 26.72
N PHE A 11 -39.80 5.46 27.99
CA PHE A 11 -40.60 6.00 29.09
C PHE A 11 -40.15 7.41 29.42
N VAL A 12 -41.09 8.36 29.42
CA VAL A 12 -40.78 9.80 29.47
C VAL A 12 -40.27 10.22 30.85
N GLU A 13 -40.81 9.64 31.92
CA GLU A 13 -40.48 10.02 33.29
C GLU A 13 -39.15 9.43 33.75
N GLU A 14 -38.85 8.21 33.32
CA GLU A 14 -37.66 7.45 33.76
C GLU A 14 -36.48 7.56 32.79
N ASP A 15 -36.68 8.13 31.60
CA ASP A 15 -35.71 8.19 30.50
C ASP A 15 -35.18 6.81 30.05
N THR A 16 -35.95 5.74 30.33
CA THR A 16 -35.60 4.35 30.01
C THR A 16 -36.16 3.89 28.67
N VAL A 17 -35.49 2.95 28.01
CA VAL A 17 -35.93 2.34 26.73
C VAL A 17 -36.17 0.86 26.93
N GLU A 18 -37.35 0.38 26.55
CA GLU A 18 -37.77 -1.01 26.71
C GLU A 18 -38.51 -1.53 25.48
N ALA A 19 -38.41 -2.85 25.22
CA ALA A 19 -39.21 -3.52 24.19
C ALA A 19 -40.42 -4.21 24.83
N VAL A 20 -41.62 -3.68 24.58
CA VAL A 20 -42.86 -4.15 25.22
C VAL A 20 -43.83 -4.73 24.21
N PRO A 21 -44.70 -5.67 24.59
CA PRO A 21 -45.79 -6.11 23.72
C PRO A 21 -46.58 -4.92 23.20
N THR A 22 -46.77 -4.82 21.88
CA THR A 22 -47.54 -3.72 21.27
C THR A 22 -48.98 -3.66 21.82
N THR A 23 -49.50 -4.79 22.32
CA THR A 23 -50.81 -4.90 22.98
C THR A 23 -50.89 -4.16 24.32
N TRP A 24 -49.75 -3.79 24.93
CA TRP A 24 -49.71 -3.00 26.17
C TRP A 24 -49.82 -1.50 25.90
N LEU A 25 -49.81 -1.08 24.64
CA LEU A 25 -49.78 0.32 24.24
C LEU A 25 -51.17 0.81 23.85
N VAL A 26 -51.58 1.94 24.44
CA VAL A 26 -52.81 2.65 24.08
C VAL A 26 -52.51 4.15 24.02
N GLY A 27 -52.53 4.72 22.81
CA GLY A 27 -52.13 6.11 22.59
C GLY A 27 -50.66 6.33 22.95
N ASN A 28 -50.39 7.23 23.90
CA ASN A 28 -49.06 7.51 24.44
C ASN A 28 -48.83 6.88 25.83
N LEU A 29 -49.66 5.91 26.21
CA LEU A 29 -49.55 5.19 27.48
C LEU A 29 -49.15 3.73 27.23
N CYS A 30 -48.29 3.22 28.10
CA CYS A 30 -47.98 1.79 28.20
C CYS A 30 -48.48 1.27 29.56
N TYR A 31 -49.31 0.23 29.53
CA TYR A 31 -49.75 -0.47 30.73
C TYR A 31 -48.66 -1.44 31.19
N TRP A 32 -48.20 -1.31 32.42
CA TRP A 32 -47.04 -2.04 32.92
C TRP A 32 -47.40 -2.88 34.16
N PRO A 33 -47.20 -4.21 34.15
CA PRO A 33 -47.48 -5.02 35.31
C PRO A 33 -46.51 -4.71 36.45
N PRO A 34 -46.98 -4.57 37.70
CA PRO A 34 -46.12 -4.34 38.88
C PRO A 34 -45.49 -5.67 39.35
N TYR A 35 -44.82 -6.36 38.43
CA TYR A 35 -44.20 -7.66 38.68
C TYR A 35 -42.71 -7.51 39.00
N PRO A 36 -42.14 -8.43 39.82
CA PRO A 36 -40.70 -8.62 39.88
C PRO A 36 -40.12 -8.92 38.49
N ARG A 37 -38.87 -8.50 38.25
CA ARG A 37 -38.20 -8.56 36.94
C ARG A 37 -38.32 -9.93 36.24
N GLU A 38 -38.17 -11.03 36.96
CA GLU A 38 -38.25 -12.39 36.39
C GLU A 38 -39.63 -12.72 35.81
N LYS A 39 -40.70 -12.35 36.54
CA LYS A 39 -42.08 -12.55 36.11
C LYS A 39 -42.47 -11.57 35.00
N LEU A 40 -41.97 -10.34 35.07
CA LEU A 40 -42.15 -9.32 34.02
C LEU A 40 -41.58 -9.79 32.68
N VAL A 41 -40.36 -10.33 32.65
CA VAL A 41 -39.74 -10.87 31.43
C VAL A 41 -40.61 -11.98 30.83
N THR A 42 -41.20 -12.82 31.67
CA THR A 42 -42.10 -13.89 31.23
C THR A 42 -43.41 -13.34 30.65
N ALA A 43 -44.00 -12.33 31.30
CA ALA A 43 -45.21 -11.65 30.81
C ALA A 43 -44.99 -10.96 29.45
N ILE A 44 -43.83 -10.31 29.27
CA ILE A 44 -43.40 -9.69 28.01
C ILE A 44 -43.25 -10.74 26.90
N LYS A 45 -42.59 -11.87 27.19
CA LYS A 45 -42.41 -12.96 26.22
C LYS A 45 -43.73 -13.62 25.82
N ASN A 46 -44.66 -13.73 26.75
CA ASN A 46 -45.94 -14.42 26.56
C ASN A 46 -47.08 -13.53 26.07
N PHE A 47 -46.86 -12.22 25.89
CA PHE A 47 -47.90 -11.26 25.50
C PHE A 47 -49.10 -11.28 26.47
N GLU A 48 -48.84 -11.31 27.78
CA GLU A 48 -49.91 -11.28 28.79
C GLU A 48 -50.83 -10.08 28.55
N ALA A 49 -52.15 -10.30 28.52
CA ALA A 49 -53.09 -9.21 28.24
C ALA A 49 -53.10 -8.21 29.41
N PRO A 50 -53.07 -6.89 29.13
CA PRO A 50 -53.24 -5.89 30.18
C PRO A 50 -54.55 -6.14 30.95
N ASN A 51 -54.49 -6.08 32.27
CA ASN A 51 -55.68 -6.12 33.12
C ASN A 51 -55.97 -4.72 33.70
N THR A 52 -57.15 -4.54 34.26
CA THR A 52 -57.64 -3.23 34.76
C THR A 52 -56.84 -2.64 35.93
N HIS A 53 -55.89 -3.39 36.51
CA HIS A 53 -55.11 -2.98 37.67
C HIS A 53 -53.65 -2.64 37.34
N TRP A 54 -53.21 -2.74 36.09
CA TRP A 54 -51.86 -2.34 35.72
C TRP A 54 -51.73 -0.81 35.70
N PRO A 55 -50.71 -0.22 36.37
CA PRO A 55 -50.40 1.19 36.20
C PRO A 55 -50.05 1.51 34.75
N SER A 56 -50.31 2.74 34.34
CA SER A 56 -49.96 3.25 33.02
C SER A 56 -48.85 4.29 33.12
N HIS A 57 -47.92 4.26 32.18
CA HIS A 57 -46.78 5.15 32.12
C HIS A 57 -46.73 5.85 30.77
N LYS A 58 -46.39 7.15 30.77
CA LYS A 58 -46.26 7.93 29.54
C LYS A 58 -45.01 7.48 28.78
N MET A 59 -45.19 7.21 27.49
CA MET A 59 -44.13 6.73 26.62
C MET A 59 -44.11 7.43 25.26
N GLU A 60 -42.97 7.35 24.59
CA GLU A 60 -42.80 7.73 23.20
C GLU A 60 -42.31 6.52 22.41
N ILE A 61 -42.92 6.24 21.25
CA ILE A 61 -42.49 5.15 20.37
C ILE A 61 -41.16 5.55 19.72
N PHE A 62 -40.16 4.69 19.84
CA PHE A 62 -38.88 4.89 19.17
C PHE A 62 -39.07 4.73 17.65
N ARG A 63 -38.61 5.72 16.86
CA ARG A 63 -38.96 5.87 15.43
C ARG A 63 -38.62 4.59 14.63
N ASN A 64 -39.57 4.16 13.80
CA ASN A 64 -39.64 2.93 12.99
C ASN A 64 -40.06 1.68 13.75
N GLY A 65 -41.26 1.20 13.38
CA GLY A 65 -42.04 0.17 14.05
C GLY A 65 -41.30 -1.12 14.32
N THR A 66 -41.78 -1.78 15.38
CA THR A 66 -41.44 -3.10 15.92
C THR A 66 -39.96 -3.49 16.05
N PHE A 67 -39.64 -4.11 17.19
CA PHE A 67 -38.32 -4.67 17.48
C PHE A 67 -37.84 -5.64 16.38
N ASP A 68 -38.77 -6.39 15.77
CA ASP A 68 -38.46 -7.35 14.71
C ASP A 68 -37.97 -6.69 13.42
N ASP A 69 -38.56 -5.57 13.03
CA ASP A 69 -38.13 -4.82 11.84
C ASP A 69 -36.75 -4.20 12.04
N GLU A 70 -36.46 -3.73 13.25
CA GLU A 70 -35.14 -3.21 13.62
C GLU A 70 -34.06 -4.30 13.57
N ILE A 71 -34.34 -5.49 14.12
CA ILE A 71 -33.46 -6.66 14.00
C ILE A 71 -33.24 -7.03 12.53
N LYS A 72 -34.30 -7.05 11.72
CA LYS A 72 -34.22 -7.39 10.30
C LYS A 72 -33.35 -6.39 9.54
N ARG A 73 -33.46 -5.10 9.85
CA ARG A 73 -32.61 -4.04 9.30
C ARG A 73 -31.15 -4.24 9.68
N ILE A 74 -30.86 -4.48 10.96
CA ILE A 74 -29.50 -4.72 11.46
C ILE A 74 -28.89 -5.95 10.79
N LYS A 75 -29.63 -7.05 10.68
CA LYS A 75 -29.17 -8.27 10.00
C LYS A 75 -28.84 -8.02 8.53
N LYS A 76 -29.69 -7.29 7.81
CA LYS A 76 -29.44 -6.94 6.41
C LYS A 76 -28.16 -6.11 6.26
N GLN A 77 -27.95 -5.14 7.15
CA GLN A 77 -26.74 -4.32 7.17
C GLN A 77 -25.49 -5.15 7.52
N TYR A 78 -25.59 -6.06 8.49
CA TYR A 78 -24.50 -6.96 8.84
C TYR A 78 -24.10 -7.85 7.65
N VAL A 79 -25.07 -8.47 6.97
CA VAL A 79 -24.80 -9.29 5.77
C VAL A 79 -24.13 -8.48 4.66
N PHE A 80 -24.59 -7.24 4.44
CA PHE A 80 -23.97 -6.34 3.46
C PHE A 80 -22.51 -6.02 3.83
N LEU A 81 -22.25 -5.68 5.10
CA LEU A 81 -20.90 -5.43 5.59
C LEU A 81 -20.00 -6.66 5.47
N THR A 82 -20.51 -7.86 5.78
CA THR A 82 -19.72 -9.10 5.65
C THR A 82 -19.33 -9.40 4.21
N ASN A 83 -20.20 -9.10 3.24
CA ASN A 83 -19.88 -9.29 1.83
C ASN A 83 -18.78 -8.32 1.38
N ILE A 84 -18.89 -7.03 1.73
CA ILE A 84 -17.85 -6.04 1.45
C ILE A 84 -16.50 -6.47 2.05
N MET A 85 -16.50 -6.96 3.30
CA MET A 85 -15.27 -7.42 3.94
C MET A 85 -14.65 -8.62 3.22
N ALA A 86 -15.45 -9.53 2.67
CA ALA A 86 -14.95 -10.66 1.91
C ALA A 86 -14.31 -10.22 0.57
N ASP A 87 -14.95 -9.28 -0.13
CA ASP A 87 -14.42 -8.71 -1.37
C ASP A 87 -13.10 -7.97 -1.10
N MET A 88 -13.06 -7.10 -0.09
CA MET A 88 -11.84 -6.40 0.32
C MET A 88 -10.71 -7.37 0.70
N LYS A 89 -11.03 -8.46 1.39
CA LYS A 89 -10.02 -9.48 1.74
C LYS A 89 -9.45 -10.14 0.49
N THR A 90 -10.29 -10.39 -0.51
CA THR A 90 -9.88 -11.00 -1.79
C THR A 90 -8.97 -10.04 -2.55
N ASP A 91 -9.37 -8.79 -2.72
CA ASP A 91 -8.55 -7.75 -3.36
C ASP A 91 -7.20 -7.58 -2.67
N LEU A 92 -7.16 -7.57 -1.33
CA LEU A 92 -5.92 -7.48 -0.57
C LEU A 92 -5.00 -8.68 -0.81
N THR A 93 -5.55 -9.89 -0.96
CA THR A 93 -4.73 -11.08 -1.27
C THR A 93 -4.16 -11.03 -2.67
N GLU A 94 -4.92 -10.52 -3.64
CA GLU A 94 -4.46 -10.34 -5.03
C GLU A 94 -3.40 -9.24 -5.16
N ILE A 95 -3.56 -8.13 -4.45
CA ILE A 95 -2.54 -7.07 -4.38
C ILE A 95 -1.25 -7.64 -3.77
N LYS A 96 -1.36 -8.40 -2.67
CA LYS A 96 -0.20 -9.00 -2.00
C LYS A 96 0.54 -9.99 -2.90
N SER A 97 -0.17 -10.85 -3.63
CA SER A 97 0.45 -11.80 -4.55
C SER A 97 1.16 -11.07 -5.70
N THR A 98 0.49 -10.08 -6.31
CA THR A 98 1.05 -9.28 -7.40
C THR A 98 2.32 -8.53 -6.98
N LEU A 99 2.33 -7.94 -5.78
CA LEU A 99 3.50 -7.26 -5.24
C LEU A 99 4.66 -8.23 -4.99
N SER A 100 4.40 -9.38 -4.37
CA SER A 100 5.43 -10.41 -4.14
C SER A 100 6.04 -10.90 -5.45
N THR A 101 5.22 -11.16 -6.48
CA THR A 101 5.71 -11.58 -7.80
C THR A 101 6.55 -10.48 -8.47
N LYS A 102 6.09 -9.22 -8.42
CA LYS A 102 6.86 -8.08 -8.97
C LYS A 102 8.20 -7.89 -8.27
N VAL A 103 8.25 -8.04 -6.95
CA VAL A 103 9.51 -7.92 -6.19
C VAL A 103 10.48 -9.03 -6.57
N LEU A 104 10.02 -10.29 -6.61
CA LEU A 104 10.87 -11.43 -7.00
C LEU A 104 11.40 -11.25 -8.43
N HIS A 105 10.54 -10.90 -9.38
CA HIS A 105 10.93 -10.67 -10.77
C HIS A 105 11.91 -9.49 -10.90
N SER A 106 11.68 -8.39 -10.16
CA SER A 106 12.61 -7.25 -10.16
C SER A 106 14.00 -7.59 -9.60
N ALA A 107 14.07 -8.52 -8.63
CA ALA A 107 15.33 -8.96 -8.05
C ALA A 107 16.09 -9.91 -9.00
N GLU A 108 15.39 -10.79 -9.72
CA GLU A 108 15.99 -11.69 -10.72
C GLU A 108 16.50 -10.92 -11.96
N GLU A 109 15.84 -9.81 -12.31
CA GLU A 109 16.23 -9.01 -13.47
C GLU A 109 17.22 -7.89 -13.15
N SER A 110 17.46 -7.58 -11.87
CA SER A 110 18.30 -6.45 -11.45
C SER A 110 19.72 -6.54 -12.02
N PHE A 111 20.09 -5.50 -12.77
CA PHE A 111 21.42 -5.32 -13.32
C PHE A 111 22.49 -5.34 -12.23
N PHE A 112 22.22 -4.73 -11.08
CA PHE A 112 23.18 -4.64 -9.97
C PHE A 112 23.42 -5.95 -9.24
N LEU A 113 22.51 -6.92 -9.31
CA LEU A 113 22.66 -8.24 -8.68
C LEU A 113 23.23 -9.29 -9.64
N LYS A 114 23.17 -9.05 -10.95
CA LYS A 114 23.69 -9.97 -11.97
C LYS A 114 25.22 -10.02 -12.05
N PHE A 115 25.90 -8.98 -11.58
CA PHE A 115 27.36 -8.84 -11.70
C PHE A 115 28.02 -8.42 -10.39
N SER A 116 29.30 -8.77 -10.25
CA SER A 116 30.12 -8.35 -9.13
C SER A 116 30.65 -6.94 -9.33
N PHE A 117 29.90 -5.95 -8.84
CA PHE A 117 30.34 -4.56 -8.78
C PHE A 117 31.15 -4.27 -7.49
N PRO A 118 32.13 -3.34 -7.53
CA PRO A 118 32.63 -2.61 -8.70
C PRO A 118 33.54 -3.48 -9.60
N ILE A 119 33.45 -3.27 -10.92
CA ILE A 119 34.28 -3.95 -11.93
C ILE A 119 35.76 -3.67 -11.64
N ASN A 120 36.56 -4.73 -11.61
CA ASN A 120 37.99 -4.65 -11.29
C ASN A 120 38.92 -5.36 -12.30
N ASP A 121 38.35 -6.04 -13.30
CA ASP A 121 39.06 -6.82 -14.31
C ASP A 121 38.33 -6.79 -15.68
N GLU A 122 39.03 -7.22 -16.72
CA GLU A 122 38.53 -7.15 -18.11
C GLU A 122 37.45 -8.19 -18.41
N ALA A 123 37.50 -9.37 -17.78
CA ALA A 123 36.53 -10.43 -18.03
C ALA A 123 35.16 -10.04 -17.47
N THR A 124 35.13 -9.46 -16.25
CA THR A 124 33.89 -8.90 -15.70
C THR A 124 33.37 -7.76 -16.58
N LEU A 125 34.24 -6.87 -17.09
CA LEU A 125 33.81 -5.81 -18.02
C LEU A 125 33.19 -6.39 -19.29
N GLU A 126 33.82 -7.40 -19.91
CA GLU A 126 33.33 -8.03 -21.15
C GLU A 126 31.93 -8.65 -20.97
N THR A 127 31.68 -9.31 -19.83
CA THR A 127 30.35 -9.86 -19.53
C THR A 127 29.30 -8.77 -19.33
N VAL A 128 29.64 -7.67 -18.64
CA VAL A 128 28.75 -6.52 -18.44
C VAL A 128 28.44 -5.83 -19.78
N GLU A 129 29.46 -5.63 -20.62
CA GLU A 129 29.28 -5.01 -21.93
C GLU A 129 28.41 -5.87 -22.85
N SER A 130 28.63 -7.20 -22.87
CA SER A 130 27.81 -8.14 -23.63
C SER A 130 26.35 -8.12 -23.18
N TYR A 131 26.11 -8.02 -21.87
CA TYR A 131 24.77 -7.89 -21.30
C TYR A 131 24.07 -6.60 -21.74
N LEU A 132 24.78 -5.46 -21.69
CA LEU A 132 24.26 -4.13 -22.03
C LEU A 132 24.10 -3.88 -23.55
N ILE A 133 24.61 -4.77 -24.41
CA ILE A 133 24.33 -4.71 -25.86
C ILE A 133 22.87 -5.08 -26.15
N ILE A 134 22.26 -5.93 -25.32
CA ILE A 134 20.86 -6.34 -25.46
C ILE A 134 19.97 -5.18 -25.00
N ASP A 135 19.11 -4.66 -25.89
CA ASP A 135 18.32 -3.45 -25.63
C ASP A 135 17.42 -3.60 -24.40
N GLU A 136 16.73 -4.73 -24.24
CA GLU A 136 15.88 -5.00 -23.07
C GLU A 136 16.66 -4.89 -21.74
N ASN A 137 17.83 -5.52 -21.67
CA ASN A 137 18.72 -5.44 -20.52
C ASN A 137 19.21 -4.01 -20.28
N PHE A 138 19.54 -3.28 -21.35
CA PHE A 138 19.96 -1.89 -21.26
C PHE A 138 18.85 -0.99 -20.72
N GLN A 139 17.62 -1.11 -21.24
CA GLN A 139 16.47 -0.34 -20.77
C GLN A 139 16.14 -0.64 -19.31
N ASN A 140 16.32 -1.89 -18.86
CA ASN A 140 16.13 -2.28 -17.45
C ASN A 140 17.22 -1.71 -16.52
N ALA A 141 18.47 -1.62 -16.98
CA ALA A 141 19.58 -1.07 -16.20
C ALA A 141 19.54 0.46 -16.04
N VAL A 142 18.96 1.19 -17.00
CA VAL A 142 18.87 2.67 -16.98
C VAL A 142 18.19 3.21 -15.71
N PRO A 143 16.97 2.77 -15.31
CA PRO A 143 16.30 3.28 -14.11
C PRO A 143 17.03 2.89 -12.82
N GLU A 144 17.63 1.68 -12.76
CA GLU A 144 18.45 1.25 -11.61
C GLU A 144 19.61 2.22 -11.38
N LEU A 145 20.35 2.56 -12.45
CA LEU A 145 21.46 3.51 -12.36
C LEU A 145 21.00 4.95 -12.12
N ALA A 146 19.87 5.36 -12.71
CA ALA A 146 19.29 6.69 -12.50
C ALA A 146 18.91 6.91 -11.03
N ASN A 147 18.44 5.87 -10.33
CA ASN A 147 18.02 5.93 -8.93
C ASN A 147 19.17 6.15 -7.93
N ILE A 148 20.44 6.01 -8.34
CA ILE A 148 21.60 6.40 -7.50
C ILE A 148 21.53 7.88 -7.12
N GLY A 149 20.99 8.70 -8.03
CA GLY A 149 20.81 10.13 -7.84
C GLY A 149 22.12 10.90 -7.62
N GLY A 150 21.98 12.12 -7.12
CA GLY A 150 23.09 13.04 -6.84
C GLY A 150 22.58 14.47 -6.75
N HIS A 151 23.37 15.40 -6.23
CA HIS A 151 22.93 16.81 -6.16
C HIS A 151 23.13 17.55 -7.50
N ASN A 152 24.17 17.23 -8.25
CA ASN A 152 24.43 17.73 -9.62
C ASN A 152 24.92 16.58 -10.53
N VAL A 153 25.19 16.88 -11.81
CA VAL A 153 25.62 15.87 -12.80
C VAL A 153 26.95 15.22 -12.42
N TYR A 154 27.93 16.00 -11.95
CA TYR A 154 29.20 15.45 -11.51
C TYR A 154 29.05 14.54 -10.29
N ASP A 155 28.20 14.90 -9.33
CA ASP A 155 27.92 14.06 -8.17
C ASP A 155 27.21 12.76 -8.53
N PHE A 156 26.23 12.82 -9.45
CA PHE A 156 25.61 11.63 -10.01
C PHE A 156 26.65 10.70 -10.64
N VAL A 157 27.46 11.22 -11.57
CA VAL A 157 28.52 10.45 -12.23
C VAL A 157 29.51 9.90 -11.20
N LYS A 158 29.89 10.69 -10.20
CA LYS A 158 30.80 10.24 -9.14
C LYS A 158 30.22 9.07 -8.36
N ARG A 159 28.97 9.17 -7.91
CA ARG A 159 28.28 8.11 -7.15
C ARG A 159 28.11 6.85 -8.00
N ALA A 160 27.64 6.99 -9.23
CA ALA A 160 27.44 5.89 -10.17
C ALA A 160 28.76 5.20 -10.53
N MET A 161 29.79 5.95 -10.93
CA MET A 161 31.09 5.38 -11.30
C MET A 161 31.79 4.69 -10.13
N THR A 162 31.68 5.24 -8.91
CA THR A 162 32.24 4.59 -7.71
C THR A 162 31.57 3.26 -7.40
N PHE A 163 30.28 3.11 -7.72
CA PHE A 163 29.59 1.83 -7.63
C PHE A 163 30.00 0.88 -8.77
N LEU A 164 30.10 1.38 -10.00
CA LEU A 164 30.31 0.54 -11.19
C LEU A 164 31.74 0.04 -11.37
N VAL A 165 32.76 0.85 -11.05
CA VAL A 165 34.15 0.54 -11.43
C VAL A 165 35.15 0.97 -10.35
N THR A 166 36.10 0.09 -10.03
CA THR A 166 37.19 0.40 -9.09
C THR A 166 38.10 1.50 -9.62
N ASN A 167 38.74 2.27 -8.73
CA ASN A 167 39.70 3.29 -9.13
C ASN A 167 40.90 2.69 -9.86
N LYS A 168 41.35 1.51 -9.40
CA LYS A 168 42.43 0.76 -10.06
C LYS A 168 42.06 0.40 -11.49
N PHE A 169 40.86 -0.11 -11.75
CA PHE A 169 40.47 -0.49 -13.11
C PHE A 169 40.15 0.74 -13.97
N ALA A 170 39.44 1.72 -13.43
CA ALA A 170 39.17 2.99 -14.10
C ALA A 170 40.44 3.73 -14.55
N SER A 171 41.57 3.56 -13.84
CA SER A 171 42.85 4.15 -14.23
C SER A 171 43.34 3.75 -15.61
N LYS A 172 42.92 2.58 -16.11
CA LYS A 172 43.28 2.05 -17.43
C LYS A 172 42.53 2.73 -18.57
N TYR A 173 41.52 3.54 -18.25
CA TYR A 173 40.68 4.22 -19.22
C TYR A 173 40.88 5.74 -19.19
N SER A 174 40.57 6.35 -20.33
CA SER A 174 40.21 7.76 -20.40
C SER A 174 38.98 7.88 -21.29
N PHE A 175 38.26 9.00 -21.21
CA PHE A 175 37.00 9.12 -21.95
C PHE A 175 37.17 8.83 -23.46
N LEU A 176 38.21 9.38 -24.10
CA LEU A 176 38.50 9.21 -25.53
C LEU A 176 39.70 8.29 -25.84
N GLY A 177 40.21 7.52 -24.87
CA GLY A 177 41.33 6.60 -25.11
C GLY A 177 42.71 7.26 -25.33
N ARG A 178 42.95 8.43 -24.75
CA ARG A 178 44.24 9.15 -24.84
C ARG A 178 45.32 8.50 -23.96
N LYS A 179 46.59 8.70 -24.32
CA LYS A 179 47.78 8.22 -23.58
C LYS A 179 47.81 6.69 -23.40
N GLN A 180 47.52 5.95 -24.48
CA GLN A 180 47.51 4.47 -24.51
C GLN A 180 46.52 3.83 -23.53
N LYS A 181 45.52 4.59 -23.08
CA LYS A 181 44.42 4.10 -22.25
C LYS A 181 43.27 3.62 -23.12
N GLY A 182 42.45 2.70 -22.60
CA GLY A 182 41.20 2.31 -23.24
C GLY A 182 40.24 3.51 -23.38
N SER A 183 39.42 3.50 -24.43
CA SER A 183 38.37 4.51 -24.62
C SER A 183 37.14 4.11 -23.82
N PHE A 184 36.72 4.94 -22.87
CA PHE A 184 35.51 4.67 -22.10
C PHE A 184 34.25 5.03 -22.90
N SER A 185 34.32 6.02 -23.81
CA SER A 185 33.16 6.51 -24.56
C SER A 185 32.54 5.48 -25.51
N ILE A 186 33.28 4.43 -25.87
CA ILE A 186 32.80 3.35 -26.74
C ILE A 186 32.08 2.24 -25.96
N LEU A 187 32.21 2.22 -24.63
CA LEU A 187 31.58 1.21 -23.78
C LEU A 187 30.09 1.52 -23.62
N LYS A 188 29.27 0.47 -23.59
CA LYS A 188 27.86 0.54 -23.22
C LYS A 188 27.66 1.05 -21.81
N LEU A 189 28.61 0.81 -20.90
CA LEU A 189 28.61 1.45 -19.59
C LEU A 189 28.63 2.98 -19.65
N SER A 190 29.34 3.57 -20.62
CA SER A 190 29.34 5.01 -20.86
C SER A 190 28.00 5.50 -21.41
N GLU A 191 27.40 4.74 -22.33
CA GLU A 191 26.07 5.05 -22.85
C GLU A 191 25.01 4.98 -21.75
N LEU A 192 25.10 3.98 -20.88
CA LEU A 192 24.21 3.78 -19.73
C LEU A 192 24.27 4.98 -18.76
N LEU A 193 25.47 5.47 -18.43
CA LEU A 193 25.65 6.66 -17.58
C LEU A 193 25.00 7.90 -18.18
N ILE A 194 25.15 8.12 -19.49
CA ILE A 194 24.56 9.26 -20.20
C ILE A 194 23.03 9.16 -20.17
N LYS A 195 22.48 7.98 -20.49
CA LYS A 195 21.02 7.74 -20.47
C LYS A 195 20.43 7.88 -19.07
N ALA A 196 21.08 7.32 -18.05
CA ALA A 196 20.63 7.41 -16.65
C ALA A 196 20.71 8.84 -16.08
N ALA A 197 21.74 9.62 -16.46
CA ALA A 197 21.84 11.03 -16.08
C ALA A 197 20.75 11.88 -16.75
N ASN A 198 20.45 11.61 -18.02
CA ASN A 198 19.36 12.29 -18.72
C ASN A 198 18.00 11.94 -18.10
N HIS A 199 17.77 10.66 -17.75
CA HIS A 199 16.55 10.20 -17.11
C HIS A 199 16.33 10.83 -15.73
N SER A 200 17.36 10.89 -14.89
CA SER A 200 17.25 11.42 -13.51
C SER A 200 17.24 12.95 -13.41
N LYS A 201 18.01 13.64 -14.25
CA LYS A 201 18.31 15.08 -14.10
C LYS A 201 18.08 15.91 -15.35
N LYS A 202 17.62 15.32 -16.47
CA LYS A 202 17.58 15.97 -17.79
C LYS A 202 18.93 16.60 -18.18
N ALA A 203 20.02 15.98 -17.74
CA ALA A 203 21.36 16.45 -18.02
C ALA A 203 21.65 16.40 -19.52
N ASP A 204 22.36 17.41 -20.02
CA ASP A 204 22.85 17.40 -21.39
C ASP A 204 23.96 16.36 -21.56
N ARG A 205 24.01 15.74 -22.74
CA ARG A 205 25.00 14.70 -23.03
C ARG A 205 26.44 15.20 -22.79
N LYS A 206 26.78 16.41 -23.26
CA LYS A 206 28.13 16.96 -23.14
C LYS A 206 28.53 17.15 -21.68
N GLU A 207 27.60 17.61 -20.84
CA GLU A 207 27.84 17.80 -19.40
C GLU A 207 28.20 16.48 -18.70
N VAL A 208 27.50 15.39 -19.06
CA VAL A 208 27.77 14.06 -18.51
C VAL A 208 29.12 13.53 -18.99
N GLU A 209 29.43 13.66 -20.28
CA GLU A 209 30.72 13.25 -20.84
C GLU A 209 31.91 13.98 -20.19
N GLU A 210 31.78 15.29 -19.97
CA GLU A 210 32.78 16.10 -19.25
C GLU A 210 32.93 15.64 -17.79
N ALA A 211 31.82 15.33 -17.11
CA ALA A 211 31.83 14.79 -15.76
C ALA A 211 32.52 13.41 -15.68
N ILE A 212 32.23 12.50 -16.62
CA ILE A 212 32.89 11.18 -16.71
C ILE A 212 34.39 11.37 -16.95
N SER A 213 34.76 12.22 -17.91
CA SER A 213 36.16 12.53 -18.21
C SER A 213 36.91 13.08 -16.99
N LYS A 214 36.29 14.01 -16.25
CA LYS A 214 36.84 14.58 -15.01
C LYS A 214 36.99 13.53 -13.91
N TRP A 215 36.04 12.61 -13.78
CA TRP A 215 36.13 11.52 -12.81
C TRP A 215 37.24 10.52 -13.19
N LEU A 216 37.31 10.05 -14.44
CA LEU A 216 38.35 9.12 -14.90
C LEU A 216 39.77 9.71 -14.77
N ARG A 217 39.95 11.00 -15.07
CA ARG A 217 41.24 11.68 -14.97
C ARG A 217 41.86 11.58 -13.57
N ARG A 218 41.02 11.63 -12.53
CA ARG A 218 41.45 11.59 -11.12
C ARG A 218 41.49 10.17 -10.55
N ALA A 219 41.33 9.12 -11.36
CA ALA A 219 41.30 7.74 -10.87
C ALA A 219 42.57 7.36 -10.08
N ASN A 220 43.74 7.80 -10.54
CA ASN A 220 45.03 7.54 -9.87
C ASN A 220 45.24 8.34 -8.58
N GLU A 221 44.50 9.43 -8.39
CA GLU A 221 44.64 10.35 -7.26
C GLU A 221 43.74 9.94 -6.08
N ARG A 222 42.72 9.11 -6.31
CA ARG A 222 41.80 8.64 -5.28
C ARG A 222 42.43 7.49 -4.50
N LYS A 223 42.58 7.67 -3.18
CA LYS A 223 42.96 6.60 -2.25
C LYS A 223 41.70 5.77 -1.90
N GLY A 224 41.79 4.45 -1.98
CA GLY A 224 40.68 3.53 -1.72
C GLY A 224 39.97 3.03 -2.99
N GLN A 225 39.32 1.86 -2.84
CA GLN A 225 38.66 0.97 -3.83
C GLN A 225 38.97 1.18 -5.31
#